data_AF-A0A2A2VHY3-F1
#
_entry.id   AF-A0A2A2VHY3-F1
#
_cell.length_a   1.000
_cell.length_b   1.000
_cell.length_c   1.000
_cell.angle_alpha   90.00
_cell.angle_beta   90.00
_cell.angle_gamma   90.00
#
_symmetry.space_group_name_H-M   'P 1'
#
loop_
_entity.id
_entity.type
_entity.pdbx_description
1 polymer ?
#
loop_
_entity_poly.entity_id
_entity_poly.type
_entity_poly.pdbx_seq_one_letter_code
_entity_poly.pdbx_strand_id
1 'polypeptide(L)' 'MTKHRRRFMQTVPLEQRLEQEAKSLRAEAKELPADAKREKALRKARENEVTAHMTEWLTSPRLRPPT' A
#
# COMPACT_ATOMS: atom_id res chain seq x y z
N MET A 1 26.26 15.33 20.40
CA MET A 1 26.20 14.38 19.26
C MET A 1 25.05 14.79 18.35
N THR A 2 25.33 15.24 17.13
CA THR A 2 24.29 15.64 16.16
C THR A 2 23.67 14.41 15.51
N LYS A 3 22.40 14.13 15.83
CA LYS A 3 21.63 13.02 15.27
C LYS A 3 21.52 13.18 13.75
N HIS A 4 22.22 12.32 13.00
CA HIS A 4 22.16 12.34 11.54
C HIS A 4 20.78 11.88 11.06
N ARG A 5 20.15 12.68 10.19
CA ARG A 5 18.88 12.31 9.54
C ARG A 5 19.16 11.26 8.47
N ARG A 6 18.53 10.09 8.58
CA ARG A 6 18.57 9.04 7.55
C ARG A 6 17.70 9.48 6.36
N ARG A 7 18.32 10.03 5.33
CA ARG A 7 17.64 10.36 4.06
C ARG A 7 17.62 9.12 3.19
N PHE A 8 16.46 8.49 3.07
CA PHE A 8 16.24 7.36 2.17
C PHE A 8 15.46 7.84 0.95
N MET A 9 16.00 7.59 -0.24
CA MET A 9 15.31 7.90 -1.50
C MET A 9 14.46 6.70 -1.90
N GLN A 10 13.18 6.93 -2.10
CA GLN A 10 12.25 5.91 -2.60
C GLN A 10 12.26 6.00 -4.12
N THR A 11 12.97 5.08 -4.77
CA THR A 11 13.08 5.02 -6.23
C THR A 11 11.85 4.43 -6.90
N VAL A 12 11.13 3.58 -6.17
CA VAL A 12 9.90 2.93 -6.64
C VAL A 12 8.68 3.77 -6.20
N PRO A 13 7.71 4.01 -7.09
CA PRO A 13 6.45 4.66 -6.76
C PRO A 13 5.77 4.04 -5.53
N LEU A 14 4.98 4.83 -4.82
CA LEU A 14 4.31 4.36 -3.61
C LEU A 14 3.31 3.24 -3.94
N GLU A 15 2.57 3.42 -5.03
CA GLU A 15 1.52 2.52 -5.53
C GLU A 15 2.09 1.12 -5.80
N GLN A 16 3.20 1.05 -6.55
CA GLN A 16 3.86 -0.22 -6.86
C GLN A 16 4.36 -0.93 -5.60
N ARG A 17 4.84 -0.20 -4.60
CA ARG A 17 5.27 -0.79 -3.32
C ARG A 17 4.09 -1.34 -2.54
N LEU A 18 2.97 -0.61 -2.50
CA LEU A 18 1.75 -1.05 -1.84
C LEU A 18 1.15 -2.29 -2.51
N GLU A 19 1.12 -2.34 -3.85
CA GLU A 19 0.69 -3.53 -4.60
C GLU A 19 1.56 -4.75 -4.28
N GLN A 20 2.88 -4.57 -4.25
CA GLN A 20 3.81 -5.65 -3.92
C GLN A 20 3.61 -6.16 -2.49
N GLU A 21 3.40 -5.24 -1.54
CA GLU A 21 3.12 -5.60 -0.14
C GLU A 21 1.77 -6.32 -0.02
N ALA A 22 0.73 -5.86 -0.72
CA ALA A 22 -0.57 -6.53 -0.73
C ALA A 22 -0.50 -7.98 -1.27
N LYS A 23 0.24 -8.20 -2.36
CA LYS A 23 0.51 -9.55 -2.91
C LYS A 23 1.21 -10.44 -1.88
N SER A 24 2.20 -9.88 -1.19
CA SER A 24 2.96 -10.60 -0.15
C SER A 24 2.08 -10.97 1.04
N LEU A 25 1.25 -10.04 1.51
CA LEU A 25 0.30 -10.26 2.60
C LEU A 25 -0.77 -11.31 2.24
N ARG A 26 -1.22 -11.34 0.98
CA ARG A 26 -2.12 -12.41 0.52
C ARG A 26 -1.44 -13.77 0.45
N ALA A 27 -0.18 -13.83 0.06
CA ALA A 27 0.59 -15.06 0.09
C ALA A 27 0.76 -15.56 1.54
N GLU A 28 1.13 -14.67 2.47
CA GLU A 28 1.22 -15.00 3.89
C GLU A 28 -0.13 -15.48 4.46
N ALA A 29 -1.23 -14.81 4.11
CA ALA A 29 -2.57 -15.20 4.53
C ALA A 29 -3.05 -16.54 3.94
N LYS A 30 -2.42 -17.07 2.89
CA LYS A 30 -2.72 -18.42 2.37
C LYS A 30 -2.05 -19.51 3.20
N GLU A 31 -0.84 -19.24 3.70
CA GLU A 31 -0.07 -20.16 4.54
C GLU A 31 -0.60 -20.20 5.99
N LEU A 32 -1.23 -19.12 6.45
CA LEU A 32 -1.77 -19.04 7.80
C LEU A 32 -3.10 -19.83 7.93
N PRO A 33 -3.30 -20.56 9.05
CA PRO A 33 -4.59 -21.11 9.39
C PRO A 33 -5.63 -20.00 9.59
N ALA A 34 -6.91 -20.36 9.56
CA ALA A 34 -8.03 -19.43 9.73
C ALA A 34 -8.11 -18.88 11.17
N ASP A 35 -7.21 -17.96 11.47
CA ASP A 35 -7.02 -17.31 12.76
C ASP A 35 -7.01 -15.78 12.57
N ALA A 36 -7.10 -15.02 13.68
CA ALA A 36 -7.12 -13.56 13.69
C ALA A 36 -5.90 -12.94 12.97
N LYS A 37 -4.77 -13.65 12.92
CA LYS A 37 -3.57 -13.22 12.17
C LYS A 37 -3.82 -13.21 10.66
N ARG A 38 -4.48 -14.24 10.13
CA ARG A 38 -4.84 -14.34 8.72
C ARG A 38 -5.80 -13.21 8.33
N GLU A 39 -6.80 -12.95 9.16
CA GLU A 39 -7.75 -11.87 8.92
C GLU A 39 -7.07 -10.49 8.91
N LYS A 40 -6.16 -10.23 9.86
CA LYS A 40 -5.36 -9.01 9.89
C LYS A 40 -4.52 -8.84 8.62
N ALA A 41 -3.85 -9.90 8.17
CA ALA A 41 -3.06 -9.89 6.93
C ALA A 41 -3.94 -9.59 5.71
N LEU A 42 -5.11 -10.23 5.61
CA LEU A 42 -6.06 -9.98 4.51
C LEU A 42 -6.64 -8.56 4.55
N ARG A 43 -6.95 -8.03 5.74
CA ARG A 43 -7.44 -6.66 5.89
C ARG A 43 -6.40 -5.66 5.43
N LYS A 44 -5.16 -5.81 5.89
CA LYS A 44 -4.05 -4.95 5.48
C LYS A 44 -3.76 -5.05 3.97
N ALA A 45 -3.85 -6.25 3.39
CA ALA A 45 -3.70 -6.41 1.94
C ALA A 45 -4.75 -5.61 1.16
N ARG A 46 -6.02 -5.65 1.59
CA ARG A 46 -7.09 -4.86 0.97
C ARG A 46 -6.87 -3.36 1.13
N GLU A 47 -6.47 -2.90 2.31
CA GLU A 47 -6.14 -1.49 2.56
C GLU A 47 -5.02 -1.02 1.61
N ASN A 48 -3.97 -1.82 1.44
CA ASN A 48 -2.87 -1.51 0.53
C ASN A 48 -3.30 -1.47 -0.94
N GLU A 49 -4.15 -2.40 -1.39
CA GLU A 49 -4.71 -2.39 -2.75
C GLU A 49 -5.52 -1.12 -3.02
N VAL A 50 -6.42 -0.77 -2.11
CA VAL A 50 -7.23 0.45 -2.24
C VAL A 50 -6.34 1.69 -2.24
N THR A 51 -5.35 1.74 -1.35
CA THR A 51 -4.45 2.89 -1.22
C THR A 51 -3.55 3.04 -2.46
N ALA A 52 -3.16 1.95 -3.11
CA ALA A 52 -2.39 1.98 -4.36
C ALA A 52 -3.16 2.67 -5.49
N HIS A 53 -4.49 2.56 -5.52
CA HIS A 53 -5.34 3.21 -6.53
C HIS A 53 -5.79 4.62 -6.16
N MET A 54 -5.50 5.09 -4.94
CA MET A 54 -6.00 6.37 -4.46
C MET A 54 -5.46 7.57 -5.25
N THR A 55 -4.23 7.48 -5.76
CA THR A 55 -3.65 8.55 -6.59
C THR A 55 -4.36 8.68 -7.94
N GLU A 56 -4.82 7.58 -8.53
CA GLU A 56 -5.65 7.59 -9.74
C GLU A 56 -6.98 8.33 -9.49
N TRP A 57 -7.62 8.05 -8.35
CA TRP A 57 -8.88 8.73 -8.00
C TRP A 57 -8.69 10.23 -7.81
N LEU A 58 -7.66 10.64 -7.06
CA LEU A 58 -7.39 12.06 -6.79
C LEU A 58 -6.99 12.84 -8.05
N THR A 59 -6.41 12.16 -9.04
CA THR A 59 -5.94 12.80 -10.28
C THR A 59 -6.94 12.68 -11.43
N SER A 60 -8.06 12.00 -11.26
CA SER A 60 -9.06 11.79 -12.32
C SER A 60 -9.58 13.13 -12.89
N PRO A 61 -9.53 13.35 -14.22
CA PRO A 61 -9.94 14.62 -14.85
C PRO A 61 -11.39 15.00 -14.58
N ARG A 62 -12.28 14.01 -14.43
CA ARG A 62 -13.71 14.22 -14.18
C ARG A 62 -14.03 14.78 -12.79
N LEU A 63 -13.05 14.75 -11.88
CA LEU A 63 -13.17 15.26 -10.51
C LEU A 63 -12.46 16.61 -10.32
N ARG A 64 -11.75 17.11 -11.35
CA ARG A 64 -11.13 18.43 -11.30
C ARG A 64 -12.12 19.48 -11.80
N PRO A 65 -12.22 20.64 -11.13
CA PRO A 65 -12.98 21.75 -11.68
C PRO A 65 -12.36 22.19 -13.02
N PRO A 66 -13.18 22.62 -14.00
CA PRO A 66 -12.68 23.13 -15.27
C PRO A 66 -11.79 24.36 -15.00
N THR A 67 -10.64 24.40 -15.65
CA THR A 67 -9.66 25.50 -15.62
C THR A 67 -10.08 26.64 -16.54
#